data_AF-A0A450TR90-F1
#
_entry.id   AF-A0A450TR90-F1
#
_cell.length_a   1.000
_cell.length_b   1.000
_cell.length_c   1.000
_cell.angle_alpha   90.00
_cell.angle_beta   90.00
_cell.angle_gamma   90.00
#
_symmetry.space_group_name_H-M   'P 1'
#
loop_
_entity.id
_entity.type
_entity.pdbx_description
1 polymer ?
#
loop_
_entity_poly.entity_id
_entity_poly.type
_entity_poly.pdbx_seq_one_letter_code
_entity_poly.pdbx_strand_id
1 'polypeptide(L)'
;MNTDFFDAHHRHWRDAEWLFESGWLANADHLYGIAAECGLKCLMVVFGMPQKNGDPSDRCDRKHANEIWERYEAYRSSYSQGAAFNLFIFPLGVANRSSFNGALLMRDHGSLV
;
A
#
# COMPACT_ATOMS: atom_id res chain seq x y z
N MET A 1 -19.27 12.35 7.38
CA MET A 1 -18.20 12.63 6.41
C MET A 1 -18.15 11.40 5.51
N ASN A 2 -18.37 11.55 4.20
CA ASN A 2 -18.34 10.42 3.27
C ASN A 2 -16.87 10.18 2.91
N THR A 3 -16.30 9.05 3.33
CA THR A 3 -14.89 8.73 3.07
C THR A 3 -14.71 8.28 1.62
N ASP A 4 -13.99 9.09 0.83
CA ASP A 4 -13.49 8.70 -0.48
C ASP A 4 -12.05 8.21 -0.35
N PHE A 5 -11.84 6.91 -0.51
CA PHE A 5 -10.52 6.29 -0.38
C PHE A 5 -9.53 6.73 -1.45
N PHE A 6 -10.01 7.08 -2.64
CA PHE A 6 -9.15 7.53 -3.73
C PHE A 6 -8.63 8.95 -3.48
N ASP A 7 -9.52 9.86 -3.08
CA ASP A 7 -9.14 11.21 -2.65
C ASP A 7 -8.20 11.17 -1.43
N ALA A 8 -8.52 10.34 -0.44
CA ALA A 8 -7.69 10.18 0.75
C ALA A 8 -6.29 9.66 0.42
N HIS A 9 -6.18 8.64 -0.45
CA HIS A 9 -4.91 8.14 -0.94
C HIS A 9 -4.05 9.27 -1.53
N HIS A 10 -4.61 10.08 -2.43
CA HIS A 10 -3.88 11.16 -3.07
C HIS A 10 -3.41 12.24 -2.09
N ARG A 11 -4.24 12.62 -1.11
CA ARG A 11 -3.84 13.58 -0.08
C ARG A 11 -2.70 13.03 0.78
N HIS A 12 -2.83 11.81 1.28
CA HIS A 12 -1.80 11.18 2.12
C HIS A 12 -0.49 10.96 1.36
N TRP A 13 -0.55 10.58 0.08
CA TRP A 13 0.63 10.46 -0.78
C TRP A 13 1.34 11.82 -0.92
N ARG A 14 0.60 12.87 -1.30
CA ARG A 14 1.18 14.20 -1.51
C ARG A 14 1.82 14.77 -0.23
N ASP A 15 1.17 14.59 0.89
CA ASP A 15 1.69 15.02 2.19
C ASP A 15 2.94 14.21 2.59
N ALA A 16 2.97 12.90 2.29
CA ALA A 16 4.13 12.04 2.51
C ALA A 16 5.34 12.51 1.68
N GLU A 17 5.15 12.81 0.40
CA GLU A 17 6.20 13.33 -0.49
C GLU A 17 6.79 14.64 0.07
N TRP A 18 5.92 15.57 0.49
CA TRP A 18 6.36 16.83 1.11
C TRP A 18 7.22 16.61 2.36
N LEU A 19 6.82 15.67 3.23
CA LEU A 19 7.57 15.35 4.43
C LEU A 19 8.90 14.63 4.13
N PHE A 20 8.90 13.77 3.12
CA PHE A 20 10.08 13.05 2.67
C PHE A 20 11.13 14.03 2.13
N GLU A 21 10.73 14.93 1.23
CA GLU A 21 11.59 16.00 0.69
C GLU A 21 12.12 16.92 1.80
N SER A 22 11.33 17.14 2.85
CA SER A 22 11.70 17.96 4.01
C SER A 22 12.55 17.22 5.07
N GLY A 23 12.88 15.94 4.85
CA GLY A 23 13.71 15.14 5.76
C GLY A 23 12.99 14.56 6.98
N TRP A 24 11.67 14.67 7.07
CA TRP A 24 10.85 14.15 8.17
C TRP A 24 10.46 12.69 7.94
N LEU A 25 11.47 11.82 7.84
CA LEU A 25 11.32 10.46 7.32
C LEU A 25 10.29 9.61 8.07
N ALA A 26 10.24 9.67 9.41
CA ALA A 26 9.28 8.89 10.20
C ALA A 26 7.82 9.31 9.95
N ASN A 27 7.59 10.61 9.74
CA ASN A 27 6.24 11.12 9.46
C ASN A 27 5.85 10.81 8.02
N ALA A 28 6.80 10.90 7.09
CA ALA A 28 6.60 10.48 5.70
C ALA A 28 6.24 9.00 5.62
N ASP A 29 7.01 8.12 6.29
CA ASP A 29 6.74 6.67 6.37
C ASP A 29 5.32 6.37 6.87
N HIS A 30 4.90 7.04 7.94
CA HIS A 30 3.54 6.90 8.46
C HIS A 30 2.48 7.27 7.42
N LEU A 31 2.65 8.39 6.71
CA LEU A 31 1.70 8.82 5.67
C LEU A 31 1.73 7.92 4.43
N TYR A 32 2.89 7.37 4.03
CA TYR A 32 2.94 6.35 2.98
C TYR A 32 2.16 5.10 3.37
N GLY A 33 2.26 4.66 4.63
CA GLY A 33 1.47 3.55 5.16
C GLY A 33 -0.04 3.80 5.05
N ILE A 34 -0.50 5.01 5.43
CA ILE A 34 -1.91 5.39 5.31
C ILE A 34 -2.33 5.50 3.83
N ALA A 35 -1.49 6.06 2.96
CA ALA A 35 -1.77 6.13 1.53
C ALA A 35 -1.93 4.73 0.92
N ALA A 36 -1.07 3.78 1.29
CA ALA A 36 -1.18 2.38 0.86
C ALA A 36 -2.47 1.72 1.36
N GLU A 37 -2.85 1.94 2.63
CA GLU A 37 -4.11 1.45 3.19
C GLU A 37 -5.32 1.98 2.38
N CYS A 38 -5.37 3.29 2.12
CA CYS A 38 -6.45 3.90 1.34
C CYS A 38 -6.47 3.37 -0.11
N GLY A 39 -5.31 3.20 -0.75
CA GLY A 39 -5.21 2.63 -2.09
C GLY A 39 -5.77 1.21 -2.17
N LEU A 40 -5.42 0.34 -1.20
CA LEU A 40 -5.94 -1.02 -1.14
C LEU A 40 -7.45 -1.04 -0.88
N LYS A 41 -7.97 -0.18 0.00
CA LYS A 41 -9.42 -0.04 0.22
C LYS A 41 -10.16 0.41 -1.04
N CYS A 42 -9.59 1.35 -1.80
CA CYS A 42 -10.14 1.76 -3.09
C CYS A 42 -10.28 0.56 -4.04
N LEU A 43 -9.25 -0.28 -4.16
CA LEU A 43 -9.32 -1.50 -4.99
C LEU A 43 -10.32 -2.52 -4.45
N MET A 44 -10.41 -2.71 -3.13
CA MET A 44 -11.41 -3.57 -2.51
C MET A 44 -12.84 -3.12 -2.85
N VAL A 45 -13.11 -1.81 -2.86
CA VAL A 45 -14.42 -1.27 -3.32
C VAL A 45 -14.68 -1.64 -4.78
N VAL A 46 -13.69 -1.50 -5.66
CA VAL A 46 -13.79 -1.91 -7.08
C VAL A 46 -14.12 -3.41 -7.21
N PHE A 47 -13.56 -4.23 -6.32
CA PHE A 47 -13.83 -5.67 -6.26
C PHE A 47 -15.13 -6.05 -5.54
N GLY A 48 -15.93 -5.07 -5.12
CA GLY A 48 -17.26 -5.30 -4.54
C GLY A 48 -17.31 -5.29 -3.02
N MET A 49 -16.32 -4.72 -2.33
CA MET A 49 -16.41 -4.49 -0.88
C MET A 49 -17.60 -3.56 -0.56
N PRO A 50 -18.55 -3.99 0.28
CA PRO A 50 -19.70 -3.15 0.62
C PRO A 50 -19.28 -1.99 1.52
N GLN A 51 -19.81 -0.80 1.23
CA GLN A 51 -19.58 0.41 2.03
C GLN A 51 -20.88 0.93 2.65
N LYS A 52 -20.74 1.61 3.79
CA LYS A 52 -21.79 2.37 4.47
C LYS A 52 -21.21 3.73 4.87
N ASN A 53 -21.75 4.80 4.28
CA ASN A 53 -21.30 6.18 4.50
C ASN A 53 -19.81 6.40 4.18
N GLY A 54 -19.27 5.68 3.20
CA GLY A 54 -17.85 5.74 2.79
C GLY A 54 -16.93 4.79 3.55
N ASP A 55 -17.35 4.25 4.70
CA ASP A 55 -16.59 3.26 5.45
C ASP A 55 -16.93 1.83 5.01
N PRO A 56 -16.02 0.84 5.20
CA PRO A 56 -16.35 -0.55 5.01
C PRO A 56 -17.50 -0.96 5.94
N SER A 57 -18.51 -1.61 5.35
CA SER A 57 -19.69 -2.09 6.08
C SER A 57 -19.32 -3.18 7.08
N ASP A 58 -18.40 -4.07 6.71
CA ASP A 58 -17.84 -5.08 7.61
C ASP A 58 -16.66 -4.49 8.40
N ARG A 59 -16.65 -4.74 9.71
CA ARG A 59 -15.55 -4.34 10.61
C ARG A 59 -14.26 -5.09 10.29
N CYS A 60 -14.35 -6.29 9.73
CA CYS A 60 -13.18 -7.07 9.31
C CYS A 60 -12.38 -6.41 8.17
N ASP A 61 -12.99 -5.48 7.44
CA ASP A 61 -12.33 -4.70 6.36
C ASP A 61 -11.75 -3.36 6.85
N ARG A 62 -11.98 -3.02 8.13
CA ARG A 62 -11.42 -1.83 8.77
C ARG A 62 -10.04 -2.11 9.33
N LYS A 63 -9.18 -2.64 8.47
CA LYS A 63 -7.79 -2.98 8.80
C LYS A 63 -6.83 -1.89 8.34
N HIS A 64 -5.71 -1.84 9.03
CA HIS A 64 -4.58 -0.98 8.68
C HIS A 64 -3.64 -1.68 7.70
N ALA A 65 -2.68 -0.93 7.17
CA ALA A 65 -1.72 -1.39 6.16
C ALA A 65 -1.07 -2.75 6.49
N ASN A 66 -0.81 -3.04 7.77
CA ASN A 66 -0.18 -4.28 8.23
C ASN A 66 -1.08 -5.53 8.09
N GLU A 67 -2.40 -5.37 8.06
CA GLU A 67 -3.38 -6.48 8.06
C GLU A 67 -4.30 -6.46 6.84
N ILE A 68 -4.34 -5.36 6.09
CA ILE A 68 -5.31 -5.18 5.01
C ILE A 68 -4.99 -6.02 3.77
N TRP A 69 -3.73 -6.45 3.59
CA TRP A 69 -3.31 -7.24 2.45
C TRP A 69 -4.12 -8.54 2.31
N GLU A 70 -4.37 -9.24 3.41
CA GLU A 70 -5.16 -10.48 3.40
C GLU A 70 -6.62 -10.22 2.98
N ARG A 71 -7.19 -9.08 3.38
CA ARG A 71 -8.55 -8.67 2.99
C ARG A 71 -8.60 -8.31 1.51
N TYR A 72 -7.63 -7.52 1.04
CA TYR A 72 -7.47 -7.19 -0.37
C TYR A 72 -7.41 -8.44 -1.24
N GLU A 73 -6.57 -9.42 -0.86
CA GLU A 73 -6.43 -10.65 -1.63
C GLU A 73 -7.72 -11.49 -1.68
N ALA A 74 -8.50 -11.51 -0.60
CA ALA A 74 -9.81 -12.17 -0.59
C ALA A 74 -10.79 -11.54 -1.60
N TYR A 75 -10.85 -10.21 -1.66
CA TYR A 75 -11.68 -9.49 -2.63
C TYR A 75 -11.18 -9.66 -4.06
N ARG A 76 -9.87 -9.51 -4.28
CA ARG A 76 -9.26 -9.67 -5.60
C ARG A 76 -9.47 -11.06 -6.17
N SER A 77 -9.33 -12.10 -5.35
CA SER A 77 -9.46 -13.50 -5.77
C SER A 77 -10.91 -13.91 -6.02
N SER A 78 -11.88 -13.27 -5.35
CA SER A 78 -13.32 -13.54 -5.57
C SER A 78 -13.90 -12.76 -6.75
N TYR A 79 -13.18 -11.76 -7.26
CA TYR A 79 -13.58 -11.00 -8.43
C TYR A 79 -13.22 -11.76 -9.72
N SER A 80 -14.21 -12.10 -10.55
CA SER A 80 -14.03 -12.90 -11.78
C SER A 80 -13.12 -12.23 -12.84
N GLN A 81 -12.91 -10.91 -12.76
CA GLN A 81 -11.91 -10.16 -13.54
C GLN A 81 -10.67 -9.75 -12.72
N GLY A 82 -10.56 -10.17 -11.45
CA GLY A 82 -9.49 -9.78 -10.54
C GLY A 82 -8.10 -10.32 -10.93
N ALA A 83 -8.07 -11.30 -11.84
CA ALA A 83 -6.85 -11.77 -12.50
C ALA A 83 -6.16 -10.68 -13.34
N ALA A 84 -6.89 -9.65 -13.80
CA ALA A 84 -6.31 -8.52 -14.54
C ALA A 84 -5.62 -7.49 -13.61
N PHE A 85 -5.94 -7.49 -12.31
CA PHE A 85 -5.35 -6.62 -11.30
C PHE A 85 -4.33 -7.37 -10.43
N ASN A 86 -3.48 -8.19 -11.05
CA ASN A 86 -2.30 -8.71 -10.35
C ASN A 86 -1.32 -7.56 -10.12
N LEU A 87 -1.20 -7.09 -8.87
CA LEU A 87 -0.09 -6.21 -8.44
C LEU A 87 1.26 -6.94 -8.43
N PHE A 88 1.27 -8.24 -8.75
CA PHE A 88 2.47 -9.05 -8.92
C PHE A 88 2.80 -9.25 -10.41
N ILE A 89 3.34 -8.21 -11.06
CA ILE A 89 4.35 -8.38 -12.11
C ILE A 89 5.40 -7.27 -11.95
N PHE A 90 6.36 -7.48 -11.05
CA PHE A 90 7.75 -7.14 -11.38
C PHE A 90 8.39 -8.44 -11.89
N PRO A 91 8.99 -8.48 -13.09
CA PRO A 91 9.70 -9.65 -13.55
C PRO A 91 11.10 -9.63 -12.93
N LEU A 92 11.24 -10.00 -11.66
CA LEU A 92 12.53 -10.44 -11.14
C LEU A 92 12.31 -11.72 -10.36
N GLY A 93 12.97 -12.77 -10.88
CA GLY A 93 12.81 -14.14 -10.45
C GLY A 93 13.04 -14.34 -8.96
N VAL A 94 12.39 -15.40 -8.46
CA VAL A 94 12.72 -16.19 -7.27
C VAL A 94 13.71 -15.52 -6.32
N ALA A 95 13.20 -14.71 -5.39
CA ALA A 95 13.89 -14.42 -4.15
C ALA A 95 13.09 -15.01 -2.99
N ASN A 96 13.68 -16.03 -2.41
CA ASN A 96 13.20 -16.86 -1.32
C ASN A 96 12.77 -16.02 -0.10
N ARG A 97 11.71 -16.45 0.60
CA ARG A 97 11.08 -15.80 1.78
C ARG A 97 11.98 -15.81 3.03
N SER A 98 13.26 -16.11 2.91
CA SER A 98 14.21 -16.33 4.01
C SER A 98 15.33 -15.27 4.15
N SER A 99 15.33 -14.19 3.37
CA SER A 99 16.39 -13.15 3.44
C SER A 99 16.03 -11.86 4.17
N PHE A 100 14.88 -11.77 4.86
CA PHE A 100 14.66 -10.71 5.84
C PHE A 100 15.39 -11.03 7.15
N ASN A 101 16.71 -11.14 7.10
CA ASN A 101 17.60 -11.03 8.24
C ASN A 101 18.76 -10.10 7.83
N GLY A 102 18.96 -9.05 8.62
CA GLY A 102 19.74 -7.88 8.24
C GLY A 102 21.18 -8.15 7.81
N ALA A 103 21.66 -7.31 6.89
CA ALA A 103 23.07 -7.03 6.71
C ALA A 103 23.24 -5.62 6.12
N LEU A 104 23.60 -4.70 7.02
CA LEU A 104 24.44 -3.53 6.79
C LEU A 104 25.60 -3.82 5.82
N LEU A 105 25.83 -2.94 4.83
CA LEU A 105 27.13 -2.61 4.20
C LEU A 105 26.88 -1.32 3.36
N MET A 106 27.22 -0.10 3.79
CA MET A 106 28.55 0.50 3.97
C MET A 106 29.31 0.76 2.64
N ARG A 107 29.31 2.04 2.25
CA ARG A 107 30.39 2.88 1.65
C ARG A 107 31.02 2.53 0.28
N ASP A 108 31.44 3.64 -0.35
CA ASP A 108 32.23 3.84 -1.58
C ASP A 108 31.51 3.54 -2.90
N HIS A 109 31.60 4.37 -3.94
CA HIS A 109 32.84 4.92 -4.50
C HIS A 109 32.68 6.33 -5.10
N GLY A 110 33.73 7.14 -4.92
CA GLY A 110 33.99 8.30 -5.76
C GLY A 110 34.65 7.95 -7.09
N SER A 111 34.44 8.85 -8.04
CA SER A 111 35.32 9.30 -9.13
C SER A 111 35.58 8.44 -10.38
N LEU A 112 35.95 9.17 -11.44
CA LEU A 112 36.30 8.86 -12.84
C LEU A 112 35.09 8.99 -13.80
N VAL A 113 35.01 9.98 -14.72
CA VAL A 113 36.03 10.70 -15.51
C VAL A 113 35.63 12.17 -15.69
#